data_AF-A0A5P8JWJ5-F1
#
_entry.id   AF-A0A5P8JWJ5-F1
#
_cell.length_a   1.000
_cell.length_b   1.000
_cell.length_c   1.000
_cell.angle_alpha   90.00
_cell.angle_beta   90.00
_cell.angle_gamma   90.00
#
_symmetry.space_group_name_H-M   'P 1'
#
loop_
_entity.id
_entity.type
_entity.pdbx_description
1 polymer ?
#
loop_
_entity_poly.entity_id
_entity_poly.type
_entity_poly.pdbx_seq_one_letter_code
_entity_poly.pdbx_strand_id
1 'polypeptide(L)'
;MTKDPDRPPVEGDLVAALDPGEARALTAEIREAIKAVRTATGRLAAAVRRAHEARVWVVLGYPTWKAYARAEFGIGRSHAYRLVDQAATAEQLGNALVELGLMSPAGDDVLTDLSGRAWREIQGRAQDVAALVADRAAALDSAPDVEQLRGLVVQAVEDVRAEAVPAGPGRAPATPADDADAFAHWEGTIALGHAPAHLTDDEVLTALDLAGYDTDTRRTYAMAVRAFALDGDREQLQAFRAALDVPEQGEYGYGREVVVVGRELAERLQMSCWQQGRLYLEIAPSRLSDRAAARALAAAFREDPRSFETAQRIEVRRYAMTGDYQAYEEWENQALPVGA
;
A
#
# COMPACT_ATOMS: atom_id res chain seq x y z
N MET A 1 25.34 19.89 31.93
CA MET A 1 24.31 19.09 32.63
C MET A 1 24.14 17.79 31.87
N THR A 2 24.97 16.79 32.19
CA THR A 2 24.85 15.44 31.64
C THR A 2 23.75 14.73 32.43
N LYS A 3 22.56 14.60 31.81
CA LYS A 3 21.45 13.82 32.38
C LYS A 3 21.69 12.36 32.05
N ASP A 4 22.47 11.69 32.89
CA ASP A 4 22.46 10.24 32.97
C ASP A 4 21.13 9.84 33.64
N PRO A 5 20.19 9.20 32.91
CA PRO A 5 18.86 8.84 33.44
C PRO A 5 18.93 7.75 34.52
N ASP A 6 20.04 7.01 34.61
CA ASP A 6 20.22 5.91 35.55
C ASP A 6 21.00 6.30 36.81
N ARG A 7 21.39 7.57 36.95
CA ARG A 7 22.05 8.06 38.16
C ARG A 7 21.04 8.09 39.32
N PRO A 8 21.36 7.50 40.48
CA PRO A 8 20.49 7.60 41.65
C PRO A 8 20.31 9.09 42.04
N PRO A 9 19.08 9.52 42.34
CA PRO A 9 18.80 10.93 42.66
C PRO A 9 19.62 11.35 43.88
N VAL A 10 20.33 12.47 43.76
CA VAL A 10 21.08 13.07 44.88
C VAL A 10 20.12 13.96 45.66
N GLU A 11 20.23 13.93 46.99
CA GLU A 11 19.45 14.78 47.88
C GLU A 11 19.67 16.26 47.53
N GLY A 12 18.66 16.90 46.92
CA GLY A 12 18.74 18.23 46.32
C GLY A 12 18.30 18.33 44.84
N ASP A 13 18.21 17.22 44.10
CA ASP A 13 17.75 17.19 42.70
C ASP A 13 16.21 17.13 42.56
N LEU A 14 15.50 16.78 43.63
CA LEU A 14 14.05 16.61 43.60
C LEU A 14 13.36 17.92 43.99
N VAL A 15 12.87 18.66 42.98
CA VAL A 15 11.68 19.51 43.14
C VAL A 15 10.63 18.63 43.83
N ALA A 16 10.11 19.07 44.99
CA ALA A 16 9.24 18.33 45.92
C ALA A 16 8.77 16.97 45.38
N ALA A 17 9.40 15.89 45.85
CA ALA A 17 9.12 14.55 45.36
C ALA A 17 7.61 14.25 45.47
N LEU A 18 6.97 14.02 44.33
CA LEU A 18 5.56 13.62 44.27
C LEU A 18 5.38 12.36 45.10
N ASP A 19 4.31 12.30 45.87
CA ASP A 19 3.97 11.05 46.54
C ASP A 19 3.51 9.98 45.50
N PRO A 20 3.50 8.68 45.86
CA PRO A 20 3.12 7.63 44.92
C PRO A 20 1.69 7.75 44.36
N GLY A 21 0.78 8.43 45.05
CA GLY A 21 -0.57 8.75 44.57
C GLY A 21 -0.54 9.84 43.51
N GLU A 22 0.16 10.94 43.78
CA GLU A 22 0.36 12.06 42.85
C GLU A 22 1.09 11.61 41.57
N ALA A 23 2.13 10.78 41.69
CA ALA A 23 2.84 10.23 40.55
C ALA A 23 1.94 9.34 39.67
N ARG A 24 1.05 8.53 40.28
CA ARG A 24 0.08 7.71 39.54
C ARG A 24 -0.98 8.57 38.86
N ALA A 25 -1.47 9.61 39.53
CA ALA A 25 -2.44 10.55 38.97
C ALA A 25 -1.86 11.29 37.75
N LEU A 26 -0.65 11.83 37.87
CA LEU A 26 0.06 12.47 36.76
C LEU A 26 0.29 11.50 35.59
N THR A 27 0.65 10.25 35.89
CA THR A 27 0.83 9.22 34.85
C THR A 27 -0.49 8.92 34.13
N ALA A 28 -1.62 8.88 34.85
CA ALA A 28 -2.94 8.69 34.26
C ALA A 28 -3.33 9.88 33.37
N GLU A 29 -3.08 11.13 33.82
CA GLU A 29 -3.30 12.34 33.03
C GLU A 29 -2.50 12.33 31.73
N ILE A 30 -1.21 11.96 31.80
CA ILE A 30 -0.37 11.84 30.61
C ILE A 30 -0.92 10.79 29.63
N ARG A 31 -1.40 9.64 30.12
CA ARG A 31 -1.99 8.60 29.27
C ARG A 31 -3.25 9.09 28.55
N GLU A 32 -4.13 9.79 29.26
CA GLU A 32 -5.33 10.38 28.67
C GLU A 32 -4.99 11.47 27.63
N ALA A 33 -4.02 12.34 27.93
CA ALA A 33 -3.55 13.34 26.98
C ALA A 33 -2.98 12.69 25.70
N ILE A 34 -2.19 11.63 25.83
CA ILE A 34 -1.68 10.86 24.69
C ILE A 34 -2.82 10.26 23.87
N LYS A 35 -3.83 9.66 24.51
CA LYS A 35 -5.00 9.09 23.84
C LYS A 35 -5.79 10.15 23.08
N ALA A 36 -6.01 11.33 23.68
CA ALA A 36 -6.68 12.46 23.05
C ALA A 36 -5.92 12.94 21.80
N VAL A 37 -4.58 13.05 21.88
CA VAL A 37 -3.74 13.42 20.74
C VAL A 37 -3.82 12.39 19.61
N ARG A 38 -3.78 11.09 19.92
CA ARG A 38 -3.93 10.02 18.91
C ARG A 38 -5.26 10.09 18.20
N THR A 39 -6.34 10.26 18.96
CA THR A 39 -7.70 10.40 18.43
C THR A 39 -7.82 11.63 17.51
N ALA A 40 -7.29 12.78 17.95
CA ALA A 40 -7.28 14.00 17.14
C ALA A 40 -6.46 13.84 15.86
N THR A 41 -5.32 13.17 15.94
CA THR A 41 -4.47 12.87 14.78
C THR A 41 -5.18 11.95 13.78
N GLY A 42 -5.88 10.91 14.26
CA GLY A 42 -6.69 10.05 13.40
C GLY A 42 -7.81 10.80 12.68
N ARG A 43 -8.51 11.69 13.38
CA ARG A 43 -9.54 12.57 12.77
C ARG A 43 -8.95 13.52 11.73
N LEU A 44 -7.78 14.11 12.03
CA LEU A 44 -7.05 14.95 11.08
C LEU A 44 -6.67 14.14 9.83
N ALA A 45 -6.08 12.96 10.00
CA ALA A 45 -5.70 12.09 8.89
C ALA A 45 -6.91 11.76 8.00
N ALA A 46 -8.05 11.37 8.60
CA ALA A 46 -9.28 11.10 7.86
C ALA A 46 -9.82 12.34 7.12
N ALA A 47 -9.73 13.53 7.71
CA ALA A 47 -10.13 14.77 7.05
C ALA A 47 -9.20 15.13 5.88
N VAL A 48 -7.89 14.97 6.06
CA VAL A 48 -6.87 15.20 5.02
C VAL A 48 -7.07 14.23 3.86
N ARG A 49 -7.33 12.95 4.13
CA ARG A 49 -7.64 11.95 3.09
C ARG A 49 -8.91 12.29 2.32
N ARG A 50 -10.01 12.63 3.01
CA ARG A 50 -11.25 13.06 2.33
C ARG A 50 -11.02 14.30 1.46
N ALA A 51 -10.25 15.28 1.95
CA ALA A 51 -9.87 16.44 1.17
C ALA A 51 -8.99 16.06 -0.04
N HIS A 52 -8.14 15.04 0.14
CA HIS A 52 -7.29 14.52 -0.92
C HIS A 52 -8.13 13.85 -2.03
N GLU A 53 -9.00 12.91 -1.66
CA GLU A 53 -9.88 12.19 -2.59
C GLU A 53 -10.87 13.11 -3.32
N ALA A 54 -11.44 14.07 -2.59
CA ALA A 54 -12.34 15.06 -3.17
C ALA A 54 -11.62 16.13 -4.01
N ARG A 55 -10.27 16.06 -4.12
CA ARG A 55 -9.44 17.00 -4.87
C ARG A 55 -9.72 18.46 -4.49
N VAL A 56 -9.86 18.74 -3.20
CA VAL A 56 -10.26 20.06 -2.67
C VAL A 56 -9.34 21.18 -3.17
N TRP A 57 -8.04 20.91 -3.35
CA TRP A 57 -7.09 21.88 -3.87
C TRP A 57 -7.45 22.39 -5.27
N VAL A 58 -8.00 21.53 -6.14
CA VAL A 58 -8.45 21.91 -7.49
C VAL A 58 -9.65 22.86 -7.38
N VAL A 59 -10.62 22.49 -6.54
CA VAL A 59 -11.85 23.26 -6.32
C VAL A 59 -11.54 24.65 -5.75
N LEU A 60 -10.52 24.73 -4.88
CA LEU A 60 -10.08 25.98 -4.27
C LEU A 60 -9.03 26.73 -5.11
N GLY A 61 -8.68 26.26 -6.31
CA GLY A 61 -7.79 26.95 -7.24
C GLY A 61 -6.30 26.88 -6.91
N TYR A 62 -5.89 25.94 -6.07
CA TYR A 62 -4.48 25.67 -5.82
C TYR A 62 -3.88 24.83 -6.96
N PRO A 63 -2.65 25.14 -7.41
CA PRO A 63 -2.05 24.46 -8.56
C PRO A 63 -1.71 22.99 -8.27
N THR A 64 -1.42 22.64 -7.01
CA THR A 64 -1.06 21.29 -6.60
C THR A 64 -1.53 21.01 -5.18
N TRP A 65 -1.68 19.72 -4.84
CA TRP A 65 -1.89 19.27 -3.47
C TRP A 65 -0.83 19.80 -2.50
N LYS A 66 0.45 19.82 -2.92
CA LYS A 66 1.57 20.36 -2.13
C LYS A 66 1.36 21.85 -1.79
N ALA A 67 0.90 22.64 -2.75
CA ALA A 67 0.64 24.07 -2.53
C ALA A 67 -0.50 24.27 -1.53
N TYR A 68 -1.58 23.52 -1.69
CA TYR A 68 -2.71 23.52 -0.77
C TYR A 68 -2.32 23.09 0.64
N ALA A 69 -1.62 21.96 0.81
CA ALA A 69 -1.21 21.46 2.13
C ALA A 69 -0.27 22.42 2.85
N ARG A 70 0.62 23.11 2.11
CA ARG A 70 1.49 24.14 2.68
C ARG A 70 0.69 25.37 3.11
N ALA A 71 -0.25 25.83 2.29
CA ALA A 71 -1.02 27.05 2.54
C ALA A 71 -2.05 26.88 3.65
N GLU A 72 -2.80 25.78 3.64
CA GLU A 72 -3.95 25.57 4.54
C GLU A 72 -3.57 24.84 5.84
N PHE A 73 -2.60 23.92 5.78
CA PHE A 73 -2.23 23.10 6.95
C PHE A 73 -0.90 23.50 7.56
N GLY A 74 -0.09 24.32 6.87
CA GLY A 74 1.25 24.68 7.31
C GLY A 74 2.24 23.50 7.33
N ILE A 75 1.92 22.39 6.67
CA ILE A 75 2.76 21.18 6.63
C ILE A 75 3.40 20.96 5.26
N GLY A 76 4.53 20.26 5.24
CA GLY A 76 5.18 19.86 4.00
C GLY A 76 4.47 18.70 3.30
N ARG A 77 4.75 18.54 1.99
CA ARG A 77 4.22 17.46 1.12
C ARG A 77 4.28 16.09 1.79
N SER A 78 5.46 15.68 2.27
CA SER A 78 5.66 14.35 2.85
C SER A 78 4.85 14.13 4.12
N HIS A 79 4.59 15.17 4.92
CA HIS A 79 3.73 15.05 6.09
C HIS A 79 2.26 14.94 5.70
N ALA A 80 1.82 15.71 4.70
CA ALA A 80 0.45 15.63 4.19
C ALA A 80 0.13 14.23 3.62
N TYR A 81 1.03 13.66 2.80
CA TYR A 81 0.85 12.30 2.29
C TYR A 81 0.92 11.24 3.39
N ARG A 82 1.78 11.40 4.41
CA ARG A 82 1.80 10.49 5.55
C ARG A 82 0.46 10.41 6.27
N LEU A 83 -0.27 11.53 6.37
CA LEU A 83 -1.62 11.56 6.94
C LEU A 83 -2.63 10.85 6.03
N VAL A 84 -2.51 11.00 4.71
CA VAL A 84 -3.34 10.26 3.73
C VAL A 84 -3.11 8.74 3.86
N ASP A 85 -1.85 8.29 3.88
CA ASP A 85 -1.49 6.87 3.98
C ASP A 85 -1.98 6.25 5.29
N GLN A 86 -1.84 6.97 6.41
CA GLN A 86 -2.34 6.54 7.72
C GLN A 86 -3.85 6.36 7.71
N ALA A 87 -4.59 7.32 7.15
CA ALA A 87 -6.04 7.23 7.05
C ALA A 87 -6.50 6.11 6.12
N ALA A 88 -5.81 5.90 4.99
CA ALA A 88 -6.11 4.81 4.06
C ALA A 88 -5.91 3.44 4.74
N THR A 89 -4.82 3.29 5.49
CA THR A 89 -4.53 2.05 6.24
C THR A 89 -5.56 1.80 7.34
N ALA A 90 -5.96 2.86 8.08
CA ALA A 90 -6.98 2.75 9.12
C ALA A 90 -8.35 2.37 8.55
N GLU A 91 -8.74 2.94 7.41
CA GLU A 91 -9.99 2.58 6.73
C GLU A 91 -9.97 1.15 6.21
N GLN A 92 -8.85 0.71 5.60
CA GLN A 92 -8.70 -0.67 5.14
C GLN A 92 -8.85 -1.68 6.29
N LEU A 93 -8.19 -1.42 7.42
CA LEU A 93 -8.30 -2.28 8.60
C LEU A 93 -9.72 -2.26 9.19
N GLY A 94 -10.32 -1.07 9.33
CA GLY A 94 -11.68 -0.92 9.83
C GLY A 94 -12.69 -1.68 8.97
N ASN A 95 -12.62 -1.53 7.64
CA ASN A 95 -13.50 -2.24 6.72
C ASN A 95 -13.30 -3.76 6.79
N ALA A 96 -12.06 -4.23 6.89
CA ALA A 96 -11.77 -5.67 7.03
C ALA A 96 -12.38 -6.24 8.33
N LEU A 97 -12.28 -5.52 9.44
CA LEU A 97 -12.87 -5.94 10.72
C LEU A 97 -14.41 -5.90 10.69
N VAL A 98 -15.01 -4.96 9.96
CA VAL A 98 -16.46 -4.92 9.71
C VAL A 98 -16.91 -6.09 8.85
N GLU A 99 -16.18 -6.41 7.76
CA GLU A 99 -16.45 -7.56 6.88
C GLU A 99 -16.40 -8.89 7.65
N LEU A 100 -15.53 -8.99 8.67
CA LEU A 100 -15.40 -10.15 9.56
C LEU A 100 -16.43 -10.16 10.71
N GLY A 101 -17.31 -9.14 10.80
CA GLY A 101 -18.32 -9.02 11.84
C GLY A 101 -17.77 -8.70 13.23
N LEU A 102 -16.52 -8.23 13.31
CA LEU A 102 -15.83 -7.90 14.57
C LEU A 102 -16.05 -6.45 14.99
N MET A 103 -16.35 -5.55 14.04
CA MET A 103 -16.65 -4.15 14.30
C MET A 103 -17.99 -3.73 13.69
N SER A 104 -18.65 -2.76 14.33
CA SER A 104 -19.83 -2.12 13.75
C SER A 104 -19.45 -1.19 12.59
N PRO A 105 -20.25 -1.14 11.51
CA PRO A 105 -20.10 -0.14 10.44
C PRO A 105 -20.23 1.31 10.92
N ALA A 106 -20.82 1.54 12.10
CA ALA A 106 -20.95 2.86 12.71
C ALA A 106 -19.61 3.43 13.23
N GLY A 107 -18.54 2.62 13.23
CA GLY A 107 -17.20 3.04 13.64
C GLY A 107 -17.04 3.01 15.15
N ASP A 108 -16.66 1.85 15.69
CA ASP A 108 -16.24 1.74 17.08
C ASP A 108 -14.81 2.32 17.24
N ASP A 109 -14.51 2.92 18.40
CA ASP A 109 -13.24 3.61 18.69
C ASP A 109 -12.04 2.66 18.85
N VAL A 110 -12.10 1.45 18.27
CA VAL A 110 -11.17 0.32 18.44
C VAL A 110 -9.77 0.64 17.93
N LEU A 111 -9.65 1.52 16.93
CA LEU A 111 -8.40 1.82 16.24
C LEU A 111 -7.63 3.01 16.84
N THR A 112 -8.17 3.70 17.86
CA THR A 112 -7.59 4.97 18.37
C THR A 112 -6.30 4.81 19.16
N ASP A 113 -5.95 3.60 19.56
CA ASP A 113 -4.75 3.34 20.36
C ASP A 113 -3.47 3.19 19.51
N LEU A 114 -3.63 3.01 18.20
CA LEU A 114 -2.51 2.80 17.29
C LEU A 114 -1.71 4.09 17.06
N SER A 115 -0.39 3.97 17.18
CA SER A 115 0.53 5.09 16.93
C SER A 115 0.68 5.38 15.44
N GLY A 116 1.04 6.62 15.09
CA GLY A 116 1.35 6.96 13.69
C GLY A 116 2.52 6.17 13.08
N ARG A 117 3.39 5.58 13.92
CA ARG A 117 4.42 4.63 13.51
C ARG A 117 3.82 3.25 13.20
N ALA A 118 2.97 2.76 14.10
CA ALA A 118 2.28 1.47 13.93
C ALA A 118 1.50 1.43 12.61
N TRP A 119 0.74 2.50 12.30
CA TRP A 119 0.04 2.62 11.02
C TRP A 119 0.93 2.52 9.80
N ARG A 120 2.14 3.09 9.88
CA ARG A 120 3.10 3.09 8.77
C ARG A 120 3.73 1.71 8.57
N GLU A 121 4.00 1.01 9.66
CA GLU A 121 4.65 -0.30 9.63
C GLU A 121 3.69 -1.42 9.20
N ILE A 122 2.38 -1.22 9.31
CA ILE A 122 1.35 -2.15 8.79
C ILE A 122 0.77 -1.72 7.43
N GLN A 123 1.34 -0.71 6.79
CA GLN A 123 0.89 -0.25 5.47
C GLN A 123 0.92 -1.41 4.47
N GLY A 124 -0.20 -1.65 3.78
CA GLY A 124 -0.36 -2.79 2.87
C GLY A 124 -0.68 -4.14 3.55
N ARG A 125 -0.67 -4.21 4.89
CA ARG A 125 -0.88 -5.44 5.69
C ARG A 125 -2.13 -5.40 6.58
N ALA A 126 -3.08 -4.53 6.27
CA ALA A 126 -4.31 -4.38 7.03
C ALA A 126 -5.13 -5.69 7.11
N GLN A 127 -5.10 -6.50 6.05
CA GLN A 127 -5.80 -7.79 6.00
C GLN A 127 -5.12 -8.86 6.88
N ASP A 128 -3.79 -8.88 6.93
CA ASP A 128 -3.03 -9.78 7.82
C ASP A 128 -3.37 -9.48 9.28
N VAL A 129 -3.38 -8.18 9.64
CA VAL A 129 -3.79 -7.73 10.97
C VAL A 129 -5.23 -8.17 11.26
N ALA A 130 -6.17 -7.96 10.33
CA ALA A 130 -7.56 -8.34 10.51
C ALA A 130 -7.75 -9.86 10.68
N ALA A 131 -7.05 -10.68 9.90
CA ALA A 131 -7.07 -12.13 10.01
C ALA A 131 -6.53 -12.60 11.38
N LEU A 132 -5.41 -12.03 11.81
CA LEU A 132 -4.82 -12.29 13.12
C LEU A 132 -5.72 -11.87 14.28
N VAL A 133 -6.47 -10.77 14.14
CA VAL A 133 -7.49 -10.37 15.13
C VAL A 133 -8.64 -11.36 15.14
N ALA A 134 -9.11 -11.80 13.97
CA ALA A 134 -10.18 -12.80 13.86
C ALA A 134 -9.80 -14.15 14.46
N ASP A 135 -8.59 -14.64 14.19
CA ASP A 135 -8.09 -15.90 14.76
C ASP A 135 -8.06 -15.84 16.28
N ARG A 136 -7.59 -14.71 16.85
CA ARG A 136 -7.58 -14.51 18.30
C ARG A 136 -8.97 -14.34 18.88
N ALA A 137 -9.87 -13.62 18.19
CA ALA A 137 -11.25 -13.45 18.60
C ALA A 137 -12.01 -14.79 18.60
N ALA A 138 -11.75 -15.65 17.61
CA ALA A 138 -12.33 -16.99 17.53
C ALA A 138 -11.80 -17.94 18.63
N ALA A 139 -10.62 -17.67 19.18
CA ALA A 139 -10.06 -18.41 20.31
C ALA A 139 -10.64 -17.98 21.68
N LEU A 140 -11.46 -16.92 21.73
CA LEU A 140 -12.15 -16.52 22.96
C LEU A 140 -13.44 -17.35 23.13
N ASP A 141 -13.77 -17.67 24.39
CA ASP A 141 -15.00 -18.41 24.73
C ASP A 141 -16.29 -17.60 24.47
N SER A 142 -16.18 -16.30 24.17
CA SER A 142 -17.28 -15.39 23.91
C SER A 142 -16.85 -14.26 22.98
N ALA A 143 -17.82 -13.60 22.34
CA ALA A 143 -17.54 -12.44 21.48
C ALA A 143 -16.79 -11.35 22.26
N PRO A 144 -15.66 -10.84 21.74
CA PRO A 144 -14.87 -9.83 22.43
C PRO A 144 -15.68 -8.55 22.61
N ASP A 145 -15.56 -7.93 23.79
CA ASP A 145 -16.00 -6.55 23.97
C ASP A 145 -15.05 -5.56 23.27
N VAL A 146 -15.43 -4.27 23.23
CA VAL A 146 -14.67 -3.22 22.52
C VAL A 146 -13.24 -3.07 23.06
N GLU A 147 -13.02 -3.27 24.36
CA GLU A 147 -11.71 -3.10 24.98
C GLU A 147 -10.82 -4.31 24.75
N GLN A 148 -11.39 -5.51 24.80
CA GLN A 148 -10.72 -6.75 24.41
C GLN A 148 -10.32 -6.69 22.94
N LEU A 149 -11.23 -6.26 22.05
CA LEU A 149 -10.95 -6.13 20.63
C LEU A 149 -9.85 -5.09 20.35
N ARG A 150 -9.85 -3.95 21.07
CA ARG A 150 -8.77 -2.96 21.03
C ARG A 150 -7.43 -3.59 21.41
N GLY A 151 -7.40 -4.37 22.49
CA GLY A 151 -6.20 -5.12 22.92
C GLY A 151 -5.73 -6.13 21.87
N LEU A 152 -6.64 -6.87 21.25
CA LEU A 152 -6.34 -7.81 20.17
C LEU A 152 -5.74 -7.12 18.95
N VAL A 153 -6.29 -5.96 18.55
CA VAL A 153 -5.76 -5.16 17.43
C VAL A 153 -4.34 -4.70 17.72
N VAL A 154 -4.07 -4.17 18.91
CA VAL A 154 -2.71 -3.73 19.28
C VAL A 154 -1.72 -4.89 19.23
N GLN A 155 -2.08 -6.06 19.79
CA GLN A 155 -1.21 -7.24 19.76
C GLN A 155 -0.98 -7.78 18.35
N ALA A 156 -2.03 -7.86 17.53
CA ALA A 156 -1.91 -8.28 16.14
C ALA A 156 -0.98 -7.36 15.34
N VAL A 157 -1.06 -6.05 15.58
CA VAL A 157 -0.14 -5.08 14.96
C VAL A 157 1.29 -5.29 15.44
N GLU A 158 1.56 -5.50 16.73
CA GLU A 158 2.91 -5.80 17.21
C GLU A 158 3.49 -7.08 16.58
N ASP A 159 2.69 -8.13 16.42
CA ASP A 159 3.14 -9.39 15.84
C ASP A 159 3.43 -9.25 14.33
N VAL A 160 2.56 -8.54 13.60
CA VAL A 160 2.80 -8.18 12.20
C VAL A 160 4.07 -7.34 12.06
N ARG A 161 4.35 -6.44 13.00
CA ARG A 161 5.59 -5.64 13.04
C ARG A 161 6.83 -6.48 13.34
N ALA A 162 6.69 -7.56 14.12
CA ALA A 162 7.81 -8.43 14.52
C ALA A 162 8.19 -9.45 13.44
N GLU A 163 7.28 -9.83 12.55
CA GLU A 163 7.59 -10.67 11.38
C GLU A 163 8.34 -9.87 10.31
N ALA A 164 9.59 -10.27 10.02
CA ALA A 164 10.38 -9.76 8.91
C ALA A 164 9.67 -10.07 7.58
N VAL A 165 9.52 -9.04 6.76
CA VAL A 165 8.71 -8.99 5.53
C VAL A 165 9.12 -10.05 4.49
N PRO A 166 8.22 -10.96 4.08
CA PRO A 166 8.10 -11.38 2.69
C PRO A 166 7.13 -10.44 1.96
N ALA A 167 7.49 -9.99 0.76
CA ALA A 167 6.62 -9.16 -0.07
C ALA A 167 5.40 -9.96 -0.57
N GLY A 168 4.18 -9.40 -0.40
CA GLY A 168 2.94 -9.85 -1.03
C GLY A 168 1.69 -9.28 -0.34
N PRO A 169 0.48 -9.40 -0.93
CA PRO A 169 -0.02 -8.69 -2.11
C PRO A 169 -1.23 -7.76 -1.79
N GLY A 170 -1.40 -6.68 -2.55
CA GLY A 170 -2.47 -5.68 -2.38
C GLY A 170 -3.70 -5.91 -3.27
N ARG A 171 -4.89 -5.53 -2.76
CA ARG A 171 -6.24 -5.73 -3.32
C ARG A 171 -6.43 -5.15 -4.74
N ALA A 172 -7.07 -5.91 -5.62
CA ALA A 172 -7.48 -5.50 -6.96
C ALA A 172 -8.66 -4.48 -6.94
N PRO A 173 -8.63 -3.42 -7.76
CA PRO A 173 -9.73 -2.47 -7.92
C PRO A 173 -10.82 -2.97 -8.89
N ALA A 174 -12.00 -2.32 -8.83
CA ALA A 174 -13.19 -2.60 -9.64
C ALA A 174 -13.05 -2.18 -11.13
N THR A 175 -13.85 -2.79 -12.01
CA THR A 175 -13.85 -2.62 -13.49
C THR A 175 -14.74 -1.44 -13.91
N PRO A 176 -14.37 -0.70 -14.98
CA PRO A 176 -14.91 -0.98 -16.32
C PRO A 176 -13.86 -0.89 -17.46
N ALA A 177 -14.29 -1.25 -18.67
CA ALA A 177 -13.50 -1.51 -19.88
C ALA A 177 -12.64 -0.33 -20.41
N ASP A 178 -11.57 -0.68 -21.14
CA ASP A 178 -10.72 0.16 -22.01
C ASP A 178 -10.13 1.46 -21.44
N ASP A 179 -9.69 1.45 -20.18
CA ASP A 179 -9.07 2.63 -19.58
C ASP A 179 -7.56 2.41 -19.36
N ALA A 180 -6.74 2.83 -20.33
CA ALA A 180 -5.29 2.87 -20.21
C ALA A 180 -4.83 3.70 -19.00
N ASP A 181 -5.63 4.68 -18.57
CA ASP A 181 -5.37 5.41 -17.33
C ASP A 181 -5.72 4.56 -16.11
N ALA A 182 -6.74 3.70 -16.15
CA ALA A 182 -7.00 2.77 -15.04
C ALA A 182 -5.88 1.74 -14.89
N PHE A 183 -5.35 1.24 -16.01
CA PHE A 183 -4.17 0.37 -16.01
C PHE A 183 -2.94 1.09 -15.45
N ALA A 184 -2.60 2.27 -15.98
CA ALA A 184 -1.47 3.06 -15.50
C ALA A 184 -1.64 3.48 -14.02
N HIS A 185 -2.87 3.77 -13.58
CA HIS A 185 -3.16 4.07 -12.19
C HIS A 185 -2.95 2.83 -11.31
N TRP A 186 -3.42 1.66 -11.73
CA TRP A 186 -3.17 0.39 -11.04
C TRP A 186 -1.67 0.10 -10.93
N GLU A 187 -0.90 0.17 -12.01
CA GLU A 187 0.56 0.00 -11.95
C GLU A 187 1.22 1.03 -11.04
N GLY A 188 0.77 2.28 -11.09
CA GLY A 188 1.22 3.33 -10.19
C GLY A 188 0.94 3.01 -8.71
N THR A 189 -0.18 2.35 -8.38
CA THR A 189 -0.45 1.89 -7.01
C THR A 189 0.48 0.75 -6.57
N ILE A 190 0.87 -0.14 -7.49
CA ILE A 190 1.90 -1.17 -7.24
C ILE A 190 3.25 -0.50 -6.98
N ALA A 191 3.66 0.41 -7.85
CA ALA A 191 4.90 1.17 -7.69
C ALA A 191 4.94 1.96 -6.36
N LEU A 192 3.79 2.48 -5.90
CA LEU A 192 3.66 3.11 -4.58
C LEU A 192 3.81 2.14 -3.41
N GLY A 193 3.42 0.88 -3.59
CA GLY A 193 3.66 -0.18 -2.60
C GLY A 193 5.16 -0.42 -2.37
N HIS A 194 5.96 -0.36 -3.43
CA HIS A 194 7.42 -0.52 -3.35
C HIS A 194 8.13 0.77 -2.94
N ALA A 195 7.68 1.91 -3.48
CA ALA A 195 8.26 3.22 -3.26
C ALA A 195 7.20 4.22 -2.75
N PRO A 196 6.95 4.27 -1.43
CA PRO A 196 5.88 5.10 -0.86
C PRO A 196 5.99 6.59 -1.18
N ALA A 197 4.86 7.30 -1.08
CA ALA A 197 4.69 8.71 -1.44
C ALA A 197 5.65 9.69 -0.73
N HIS A 198 6.20 9.31 0.42
CA HIS A 198 7.03 10.16 1.27
C HIS A 198 8.51 10.14 0.91
N LEU A 199 8.95 9.18 0.08
CA LEU A 199 10.35 9.03 -0.35
C LEU A 199 10.76 10.15 -1.31
N THR A 200 12.04 10.53 -1.26
CA THR A 200 12.70 11.39 -2.25
C THR A 200 12.97 10.63 -3.55
N ASP A 201 13.29 11.32 -4.64
CA ASP A 201 13.48 10.67 -5.94
C ASP A 201 14.64 9.64 -5.92
N ASP A 202 15.75 9.94 -5.23
CA ASP A 202 16.87 9.00 -5.06
C ASP A 202 16.49 7.76 -4.22
N GLU A 203 15.68 7.96 -3.18
CA GLU A 203 15.14 6.87 -2.35
C GLU A 203 14.14 6.02 -3.14
N VAL A 204 13.32 6.64 -3.99
CA VAL A 204 12.39 5.95 -4.90
C VAL A 204 13.18 5.06 -5.87
N LEU A 205 14.22 5.58 -6.51
CA LEU A 205 15.05 4.80 -7.43
C LEU A 205 15.65 3.57 -6.73
N THR A 206 16.20 3.77 -5.53
CA THR A 206 16.75 2.67 -4.72
C THR A 206 15.69 1.62 -4.36
N ALA A 207 14.50 2.07 -3.96
CA ALA A 207 13.40 1.17 -3.60
C ALA A 207 12.87 0.38 -4.82
N LEU A 208 12.82 1.02 -5.99
CA LEU A 208 12.43 0.38 -7.25
C LEU A 208 13.49 -0.63 -7.72
N ASP A 209 14.79 -0.32 -7.59
CA ASP A 209 15.86 -1.28 -7.89
C ASP A 209 15.74 -2.55 -7.02
N LEU A 210 15.48 -2.38 -5.71
CA LEU A 210 15.26 -3.51 -4.80
C LEU A 210 13.98 -4.31 -5.12
N ALA A 211 13.00 -3.67 -5.76
CA ALA A 211 11.76 -4.30 -6.19
C ALA A 211 11.85 -4.94 -7.58
N GLY A 212 13.03 -4.96 -8.21
CA GLY A 212 13.24 -5.63 -9.50
C GLY A 212 12.99 -4.75 -10.73
N TYR A 213 12.84 -3.43 -10.56
CA TYR A 213 12.82 -2.49 -11.69
C TYR A 213 14.27 -2.24 -12.17
N ASP A 214 14.86 -3.29 -12.77
CA ASP A 214 16.29 -3.44 -13.05
C ASP A 214 16.84 -2.65 -14.25
N THR A 215 15.97 -2.01 -15.04
CA THR A 215 16.36 -1.20 -16.20
C THR A 215 15.96 0.26 -16.04
N ASP A 216 16.71 1.17 -16.68
CA ASP A 216 16.39 2.60 -16.69
C ASP A 216 15.00 2.88 -17.27
N THR A 217 14.60 2.15 -18.31
CA THR A 217 13.26 2.28 -18.90
C THR A 217 12.17 1.88 -17.91
N ARG A 218 12.34 0.77 -17.18
CA ARG A 218 11.38 0.33 -16.16
C ARG A 218 11.31 1.29 -14.99
N ARG A 219 12.44 1.81 -14.49
CA ARG A 219 12.44 2.84 -13.44
C ARG A 219 11.75 4.12 -13.89
N THR A 220 12.06 4.60 -15.09
CA THR A 220 11.43 5.81 -15.65
C THR A 220 9.92 5.62 -15.78
N TYR A 221 9.47 4.47 -16.28
CA TYR A 221 8.06 4.14 -16.36
C TYR A 221 7.41 4.08 -14.98
N ALA A 222 8.00 3.33 -14.04
CA ALA A 222 7.52 3.18 -12.67
C ALA A 222 7.39 4.52 -11.95
N MET A 223 8.37 5.43 -12.13
CA MET A 223 8.28 6.79 -11.61
C MET A 223 7.12 7.57 -12.21
N ALA A 224 6.89 7.45 -13.52
CA ALA A 224 5.82 8.14 -14.23
C ALA A 224 4.43 7.64 -13.81
N VAL A 225 4.20 6.32 -13.76
CA VAL A 225 2.93 5.75 -13.29
C VAL A 225 2.71 6.00 -11.80
N ARG A 226 3.77 5.99 -10.99
CA ARG A 226 3.73 6.36 -9.57
C ARG A 226 3.31 7.82 -9.39
N ALA A 227 3.90 8.74 -10.14
CA ALA A 227 3.50 10.15 -10.11
C ALA A 227 2.03 10.30 -10.50
N PHE A 228 1.62 9.66 -11.60
CA PHE A 228 0.23 9.65 -12.05
C PHE A 228 -0.75 9.09 -11.01
N ALA A 229 -0.39 8.01 -10.30
CA ALA A 229 -1.22 7.49 -9.21
C ALA A 229 -1.27 8.41 -7.98
N LEU A 230 -0.22 9.19 -7.73
CA LEU A 230 -0.11 10.09 -6.57
C LEU A 230 -0.97 11.36 -6.68
N ASP A 231 -1.00 11.99 -7.85
CA ASP A 231 -1.63 13.30 -8.03
C ASP A 231 -2.55 13.39 -9.26
N GLY A 232 -2.63 12.34 -10.07
CA GLY A 232 -3.41 12.30 -11.31
C GLY A 232 -2.77 13.07 -12.46
N ASP A 233 -1.53 13.54 -12.29
CA ASP A 233 -0.80 14.25 -13.34
C ASP A 233 -0.26 13.26 -14.38
N ARG A 234 -0.60 13.53 -15.65
CA ARG A 234 -0.23 12.69 -16.79
C ARG A 234 1.06 13.14 -17.45
N GLU A 235 1.64 14.28 -17.07
CA GLU A 235 2.75 14.89 -17.79
C GLU A 235 3.95 13.92 -17.93
N GLN A 236 4.39 13.31 -16.83
CA GLN A 236 5.51 12.36 -16.86
C GLN A 236 5.17 11.08 -17.63
N LEU A 237 3.94 10.59 -17.49
CA LEU A 237 3.47 9.40 -18.21
C LEU A 237 3.38 9.65 -19.72
N GLN A 238 2.91 10.83 -20.13
CA GLN A 238 2.87 11.24 -21.53
C GLN A 238 4.27 11.48 -22.09
N ALA A 239 5.18 12.08 -21.31
CA ALA A 239 6.58 12.25 -21.70
C ALA A 239 7.27 10.89 -21.92
N PHE A 240 7.00 9.91 -21.05
CA PHE A 240 7.47 8.54 -21.22
C PHE A 240 6.86 7.88 -22.47
N ARG A 241 5.54 7.94 -22.65
CA ARG A 241 4.87 7.36 -23.85
C ARG A 241 5.37 8.01 -25.15
N ALA A 242 5.73 9.29 -25.13
CA ALA A 242 6.32 10.01 -26.26
C ALA A 242 7.83 9.75 -26.45
N ALA A 243 8.44 8.92 -25.61
CA ALA A 243 9.87 8.57 -25.64
C ALA A 243 10.79 9.80 -25.61
N LEU A 244 10.44 10.80 -24.80
CA LEU A 244 11.27 12.01 -24.62
C LEU A 244 12.56 11.74 -23.85
N ASP A 245 12.63 10.63 -23.12
CA ASP A 245 13.84 10.08 -22.49
C ASP A 245 14.81 9.45 -23.51
N VAL A 246 14.38 9.24 -24.76
CA VAL A 246 15.18 8.61 -25.80
C VAL A 246 15.70 9.66 -26.81
N PRO A 247 17.00 9.61 -27.17
CA PRO A 247 17.54 10.46 -28.23
C PRO A 247 16.82 10.23 -29.57
N GLU A 248 16.79 11.25 -30.44
CA GLU A 248 16.09 11.15 -31.75
C GLU A 248 16.63 10.02 -32.64
N GLN A 249 17.93 9.75 -32.53
CA GLN A 249 18.59 8.60 -33.15
C GLN A 249 19.24 7.78 -32.03
N GLY A 250 18.65 6.62 -31.71
CA GLY A 250 19.16 5.75 -30.66
C GLY A 250 20.49 5.08 -31.04
N GLU A 251 21.28 4.74 -30.03
CA GLU A 251 22.57 4.04 -30.18
C GLU A 251 22.44 2.67 -30.87
N TYR A 252 21.27 2.05 -30.76
CA TYR A 252 20.93 0.75 -31.35
C TYR A 252 20.20 0.83 -32.70
N GLY A 253 20.15 2.02 -33.32
CA GLY A 253 19.60 2.21 -34.69
C GLY A 253 18.08 2.30 -34.79
N TYR A 254 17.34 2.26 -33.68
CA TYR A 254 15.90 2.55 -33.66
C TYR A 254 15.65 4.04 -33.38
N GLY A 255 14.87 4.69 -34.25
CA GLY A 255 14.44 6.08 -34.04
C GLY A 255 13.35 6.19 -32.97
N ARG A 256 13.17 7.39 -32.41
CA ARG A 256 12.16 7.68 -31.37
C ARG A 256 10.76 7.16 -31.72
N GLU A 257 10.34 7.31 -32.98
CA GLU A 257 9.03 6.83 -33.47
C GLU A 257 8.84 5.32 -33.28
N VAL A 258 9.89 4.52 -33.51
CA VAL A 258 9.85 3.06 -33.33
C VAL A 258 9.71 2.71 -31.85
N VAL A 259 10.39 3.45 -30.96
CA VAL A 259 10.29 3.24 -29.52
C VAL A 259 8.89 3.56 -29.00
N VAL A 260 8.27 4.64 -29.48
CA VAL A 260 6.88 4.99 -29.12
C VAL A 260 5.93 3.84 -29.47
N VAL A 261 5.99 3.33 -30.70
CA VAL A 261 5.16 2.19 -31.14
C VAL A 261 5.44 0.94 -30.32
N GLY A 262 6.71 0.67 -30.01
CA GLY A 262 7.12 -0.46 -29.17
C GLY A 262 6.56 -0.37 -27.74
N ARG A 263 6.63 0.80 -27.12
CA ARG A 263 6.06 1.05 -25.78
C ARG A 263 4.55 0.88 -25.77
N GLU A 264 3.86 1.40 -26.78
CA GLU A 264 2.40 1.22 -26.91
C GLU A 264 2.01 -0.26 -27.08
N LEU A 265 2.77 -1.04 -27.85
CA LEU A 265 2.55 -2.48 -27.99
C LEU A 265 2.77 -3.23 -26.68
N ALA A 266 3.86 -2.92 -25.97
CA ALA A 266 4.16 -3.53 -24.67
C ALA A 266 3.08 -3.21 -23.64
N GLU A 267 2.66 -1.94 -23.55
CA GLU A 267 1.61 -1.50 -22.63
C GLU A 267 0.27 -2.19 -22.92
N ARG A 268 -0.11 -2.33 -24.20
CA ARG A 268 -1.33 -3.08 -24.58
C ARG A 268 -1.27 -4.56 -24.22
N LEU A 269 -0.10 -5.18 -24.38
CA LEU A 269 0.09 -6.58 -24.01
C LEU A 269 -0.06 -6.76 -22.49
N GLN A 270 0.63 -5.94 -21.71
CA GLN A 270 0.54 -5.94 -20.25
C GLN A 270 -0.89 -5.67 -19.78
N MET A 271 -1.56 -4.66 -20.34
CA MET A 271 -2.96 -4.37 -20.03
C MET A 271 -3.87 -5.57 -20.33
N SER A 272 -3.67 -6.26 -21.46
CA SER A 272 -4.44 -7.46 -21.81
C SER A 272 -4.21 -8.58 -20.78
N CYS A 273 -2.96 -8.84 -20.39
CA CYS A 273 -2.64 -9.82 -19.35
C CYS A 273 -3.27 -9.45 -18.00
N TRP A 274 -3.21 -8.18 -17.62
CA TRP A 274 -3.83 -7.68 -16.39
C TRP A 274 -5.35 -7.89 -16.39
N GLN A 275 -6.02 -7.56 -17.49
CA GLN A 275 -7.47 -7.78 -17.65
C GLN A 275 -7.83 -9.26 -17.52
N GLN A 276 -7.07 -10.14 -18.18
CA GLN A 276 -7.25 -11.59 -18.05
C GLN A 276 -7.05 -12.06 -16.61
N GLY A 277 -6.00 -11.58 -15.93
CA GLY A 277 -5.71 -11.92 -14.54
C GLY A 277 -6.81 -11.48 -13.59
N ARG A 278 -7.43 -10.31 -13.84
CA ARG A 278 -8.61 -9.85 -13.09
C ARG A 278 -9.81 -10.78 -13.27
N LEU A 279 -10.08 -11.25 -14.48
CA LEU A 279 -11.13 -12.25 -14.72
C LEU A 279 -10.82 -13.57 -14.01
N TYR A 280 -9.54 -13.99 -13.97
CA TYR A 280 -9.14 -15.17 -13.20
C TYR A 280 -9.29 -15.00 -11.70
N LEU A 281 -9.13 -13.78 -11.17
CA LEU A 281 -9.37 -13.48 -9.75
C LEU A 281 -10.86 -13.59 -9.36
N GLU A 282 -11.80 -13.41 -10.29
CA GLU A 282 -13.22 -13.66 -10.03
C GLU A 282 -13.52 -15.15 -9.82
N ILE A 283 -12.78 -16.03 -10.52
CA ILE A 283 -12.92 -17.49 -10.42
C ILE A 283 -12.09 -18.04 -9.25
N ALA A 284 -10.87 -17.54 -9.09
CA ALA A 284 -9.90 -17.96 -8.10
C ALA A 284 -9.40 -16.72 -7.32
N PRO A 285 -10.10 -16.31 -6.26
CA PRO A 285 -9.77 -15.10 -5.51
C PRO A 285 -8.36 -15.12 -4.93
N SER A 286 -7.78 -13.94 -4.67
CA SER A 286 -6.41 -13.76 -4.17
C SER A 286 -6.09 -14.55 -2.88
N ARG A 287 -7.09 -14.77 -2.02
CA ARG A 287 -6.98 -15.57 -0.79
C ARG A 287 -6.70 -17.07 -1.02
N LEU A 288 -6.85 -17.57 -2.24
CA LEU A 288 -6.55 -18.96 -2.57
C LEU A 288 -5.06 -19.14 -2.85
N SER A 289 -4.48 -20.20 -2.29
CA SER A 289 -3.14 -20.66 -2.67
C SER A 289 -3.11 -21.09 -4.14
N ASP A 290 -1.94 -21.05 -4.76
CA ASP A 290 -1.80 -21.38 -6.19
C ASP A 290 -2.30 -22.79 -6.53
N ARG A 291 -2.09 -23.76 -5.64
CA ARG A 291 -2.64 -25.13 -5.82
C ARG A 291 -4.17 -25.17 -5.73
N ALA A 292 -4.78 -24.33 -4.90
CA ALA A 292 -6.24 -24.22 -4.80
C ALA A 292 -6.82 -23.45 -5.99
N ALA A 293 -6.17 -22.35 -6.37
CA ALA A 293 -6.50 -21.55 -7.56
C ALA A 293 -6.40 -22.39 -8.85
N ALA A 294 -5.35 -23.21 -9.00
CA ALA A 294 -5.15 -24.05 -10.17
C ALA A 294 -6.30 -25.06 -10.33
N ARG A 295 -6.75 -25.66 -9.23
CA ARG A 295 -7.93 -26.55 -9.25
C ARG A 295 -9.22 -25.80 -9.60
N ALA A 296 -9.41 -24.60 -9.06
CA ALA A 296 -10.60 -23.80 -9.35
C ALA A 296 -10.65 -23.36 -10.82
N LEU A 297 -9.53 -22.87 -11.36
CA LEU A 297 -9.40 -22.48 -12.76
C LEU A 297 -9.56 -23.70 -13.69
N ALA A 298 -8.84 -24.79 -13.44
CA ALA A 298 -8.96 -26.01 -14.24
C ALA A 298 -10.39 -26.58 -14.24
N ALA A 299 -11.10 -26.53 -13.10
CA ALA A 299 -12.50 -26.93 -13.04
C ALA A 299 -13.40 -26.01 -13.90
N ALA A 300 -13.18 -24.70 -13.85
CA ALA A 300 -13.96 -23.72 -14.63
C ALA A 300 -13.74 -23.87 -16.14
N PHE A 301 -12.51 -24.19 -16.56
CA PHE A 301 -12.13 -24.36 -17.97
C PHE A 301 -12.21 -25.81 -18.47
N ARG A 302 -12.54 -26.77 -17.60
CA ARG A 302 -12.60 -28.22 -17.89
C ARG A 302 -11.27 -28.81 -18.37
N GLU A 303 -10.20 -28.44 -17.69
CA GLU A 303 -8.82 -28.82 -18.02
C GLU A 303 -8.16 -29.61 -16.86
N ASP A 304 -6.95 -30.13 -17.08
CA ASP A 304 -6.13 -30.71 -16.01
C ASP A 304 -5.53 -29.58 -15.15
N PRO A 305 -5.65 -29.60 -13.80
CA PRO A 305 -4.98 -28.66 -12.91
C PRO A 305 -3.46 -28.54 -13.08
N ARG A 306 -2.82 -29.49 -13.77
CA ARG A 306 -1.39 -29.52 -14.08
C ARG A 306 -1.08 -29.18 -15.54
N SER A 307 -2.08 -28.77 -16.33
CA SER A 307 -1.86 -28.37 -17.72
C SER A 307 -1.03 -27.08 -17.81
N PHE A 308 -0.35 -26.91 -18.95
CA PHE A 308 0.38 -25.68 -19.26
C PHE A 308 -0.56 -24.47 -19.23
N GLU A 309 -1.75 -24.62 -19.79
CA GLU A 309 -2.77 -23.57 -19.84
C GLU A 309 -3.25 -23.19 -18.44
N THR A 310 -3.38 -24.15 -17.51
CA THR A 310 -3.73 -23.82 -16.12
C THR A 310 -2.57 -23.10 -15.43
N ALA A 311 -1.32 -23.53 -15.66
CA ALA A 311 -0.15 -22.85 -15.13
C ALA A 311 -0.03 -21.40 -15.65
N GLN A 312 -0.27 -21.17 -16.94
CA GLN A 312 -0.30 -19.83 -17.53
C GLN A 312 -1.32 -18.93 -16.83
N ARG A 313 -2.54 -19.43 -16.59
CA ARG A 313 -3.58 -18.66 -15.91
C ARG A 313 -3.23 -18.32 -14.46
N ILE A 314 -2.45 -19.18 -13.78
CA ILE A 314 -1.93 -18.89 -12.45
C ILE A 314 -0.94 -17.73 -12.47
N GLU A 315 -0.04 -17.71 -13.46
CA GLU A 315 0.93 -16.62 -13.60
C GLU A 315 0.26 -15.31 -14.01
N VAL A 316 -0.68 -15.34 -14.95
CA VAL A 316 -1.48 -14.17 -15.34
C VAL A 316 -2.32 -13.65 -14.16
N ARG A 317 -2.88 -14.54 -13.35
CA ARG A 317 -3.54 -14.18 -12.09
C ARG A 317 -2.56 -13.53 -11.10
N ARG A 318 -1.35 -14.07 -10.96
CA ARG A 318 -0.31 -13.53 -10.07
C ARG A 318 0.08 -12.12 -10.51
N TYR A 319 0.29 -11.90 -11.81
CA TYR A 319 0.57 -10.59 -12.37
C TYR A 319 -0.52 -9.56 -12.00
N ALA A 320 -1.80 -9.90 -12.13
CA ALA A 320 -2.88 -8.99 -11.74
C ALA A 320 -2.93 -8.67 -10.23
N MET A 321 -2.30 -9.49 -9.38
CA MET A 321 -2.18 -9.25 -7.94
C MET A 321 -0.93 -8.46 -7.57
N THR A 322 0.18 -8.70 -8.25
CA THR A 322 1.50 -8.21 -7.83
C THR A 322 2.02 -7.07 -8.69
N GLY A 323 1.53 -6.92 -9.93
CA GLY A 323 2.12 -6.04 -10.94
C GLY A 323 3.47 -6.50 -11.47
N ASP A 324 3.95 -7.67 -11.04
CA ASP A 324 5.24 -8.24 -11.48
C ASP A 324 5.07 -8.94 -12.82
N TYR A 325 5.17 -8.16 -13.89
CA TYR A 325 5.11 -8.69 -15.26
C TYR A 325 6.36 -9.49 -15.62
N GLN A 326 7.50 -9.20 -15.00
CA GLN A 326 8.75 -9.91 -15.27
C GLN A 326 8.66 -11.37 -14.82
N ALA A 327 8.06 -11.64 -13.66
CA ALA A 327 7.81 -13.02 -13.24
C ALA A 327 6.98 -13.81 -14.27
N TYR A 328 6.01 -13.15 -14.92
CA TYR A 328 5.24 -13.76 -16.02
C TYR A 328 6.12 -14.01 -17.26
N GLU A 329 6.90 -13.03 -17.70
CA GLU A 329 7.81 -13.17 -18.86
C GLU A 329 8.87 -14.26 -18.61
N GLU A 330 9.47 -14.30 -17.42
CA GLU A 330 10.46 -15.31 -17.04
C GLU A 330 9.86 -16.71 -17.03
N TRP A 331 8.66 -16.86 -16.48
CA TRP A 331 7.93 -18.12 -16.53
C TRP A 331 7.62 -18.52 -17.98
N GLU A 332 7.13 -17.60 -18.81
CA GLU A 332 6.79 -17.86 -20.21
C GLU A 332 8.03 -18.32 -20.99
N ASN A 333 9.17 -17.64 -20.79
CA ASN A 333 10.46 -18.00 -21.39
C ASN A 333 11.02 -19.35 -20.91
N GLN A 334 10.75 -19.74 -19.65
CA GLN A 334 11.16 -21.04 -19.12
C GLN A 334 10.21 -22.18 -19.54
N ALA A 335 8.93 -21.88 -19.72
CA ALA A 335 7.88 -22.84 -20.00
C ALA A 335 7.73 -23.14 -21.50
N LEU A 336 8.12 -22.19 -22.37
CA LEU A 336 8.21 -22.41 -23.82
C LEU A 336 9.58 -23.01 -24.18
N PRO A 337 9.66 -24.19 -24.81
CA PRO A 337 10.93 -24.70 -25.31
C PRO A 337 11.49 -23.75 -26.36
N VAL A 338 12.79 -23.45 -26.28
CA VAL A 338 13.52 -22.65 -27.27
C VAL A 338 13.44 -23.36 -28.63
N GLY A 339 12.47 -22.98 -29.47
CA GLY A 339 12.29 -23.48 -30.84
C GLY A 339 10.93 -24.11 -31.18
N ALA A 340 9.82 -23.47 -30.79
CA ALA A 340 8.49 -23.74 -31.38
C ALA A 340 8.24 -22.84 -32.60
#